data_AF-A0A0E3YCD7-F1
#
_entry.id   AF-A0A0E3YCD7-F1
#
_cell.length_a   1.000
_cell.length_b   1.000
_cell.length_c   1.000
_cell.angle_alpha   90.00
_cell.angle_beta   90.00
_cell.angle_gamma   90.00
#
_symmetry.space_group_name_H-M   'P 1'
#
loop_
_entity.id
_entity.type
_entity.pdbx_description
1 polymer ?
#
loop_
_entity_poly.entity_id
_entity_poly.type
_entity_poly.pdbx_seq_one_letter_code
_entity_poly.pdbx_strand_id
1 'polypeptide(L)'
;MTFNNPMEAVYKAYLLSREGLFAVERIASENSDLPISWAGMLSTERKDMGAALVSATRQADDLAVFALLATFERYVIERLQMANERLASGHPSGYSRKLAEKFKAEVEYWRFDEILDLFKPELDVDLVGRVKQIKRYRDWIAHRNSNKTPPSQAAPGAVFEVLSKVAIEIDQTHAFPSTVHRDAATNQRSRINVCRDPSPVHLQA
;
A
#
# COMPACT_ATOMS: atom_id res chain seq x y z
N MET A 1 6.05 -7.42 -14.95
CA MET A 1 7.08 -6.63 -14.24
C MET A 1 6.82 -6.78 -12.75
N THR A 2 7.68 -7.47 -12.02
CA THR A 2 7.61 -7.56 -10.55
C THR A 2 8.36 -6.37 -9.99
N PHE A 3 7.66 -5.27 -9.70
CA PHE A 3 8.26 -4.15 -9.00
C PHE A 3 8.43 -4.56 -7.53
N ASN A 4 9.65 -4.41 -6.99
CA ASN A 4 9.93 -4.65 -5.56
C ASN A 4 9.18 -3.64 -4.67
N ASN A 5 8.67 -2.56 -5.26
CA ASN A 5 7.85 -1.56 -4.61
C ASN A 5 6.57 -1.31 -5.45
N PRO A 6 5.36 -1.47 -4.89
CA PRO A 6 4.12 -1.36 -5.64
C PRO A 6 3.90 0.03 -6.27
N MET A 7 4.52 1.08 -5.73
CA MET A 7 4.36 2.47 -6.18
C MET A 7 5.38 2.90 -7.24
N GLU A 8 6.39 2.07 -7.51
CA GLU A 8 7.53 2.44 -8.36
C GLU A 8 7.09 2.81 -9.79
N ALA A 9 6.15 2.03 -10.35
CA ALA A 9 5.63 2.29 -11.69
C ALA A 9 4.93 3.65 -11.78
N VAL A 10 4.13 4.00 -10.76
CA VAL A 10 3.42 5.29 -10.67
C VAL A 10 4.43 6.43 -10.54
N TYR A 11 5.44 6.28 -9.68
CA TYR A 11 6.45 7.30 -9.48
C TYR A 11 7.29 7.56 -10.73
N LYS A 12 7.70 6.49 -11.43
CA LYS A 12 8.43 6.61 -12.71
C LYS A 12 7.61 7.30 -13.79
N ALA A 13 6.32 6.98 -13.90
CA ALA A 13 5.42 7.65 -14.83
C ALA A 13 5.29 9.15 -14.52
N TYR A 14 5.21 9.51 -13.24
CA TYR A 14 5.24 10.92 -12.83
C TYR A 14 6.56 11.62 -13.21
N LEU A 15 7.71 11.02 -12.93
CA LEU A 15 9.02 11.61 -13.27
C LEU A 15 9.13 11.88 -14.77
N LEU A 16 8.76 10.90 -15.60
CA LEU A 16 8.76 11.06 -17.05
C LEU A 16 7.81 12.18 -17.51
N SER A 17 6.63 12.27 -16.91
CA SER A 17 5.65 13.32 -17.23
C SER A 17 6.19 14.71 -16.86
N ARG A 18 6.87 14.82 -15.72
CA ARG A 18 7.49 16.06 -15.24
C ARG A 18 8.66 16.49 -16.12
N GLU A 19 9.52 15.55 -16.54
CA GLU A 19 10.60 15.82 -17.49
C GLU A 19 10.05 16.31 -18.84
N GLY A 20 8.95 15.72 -19.31
CA GLY A 20 8.25 16.18 -20.52
C GLY A 20 7.75 17.62 -20.39
N LEU A 21 7.10 17.98 -19.27
CA LEU A 21 6.65 19.35 -19.03
C LEU A 21 7.81 20.35 -18.95
N PHE A 22 8.91 19.96 -18.29
CA PHE A 22 10.13 20.78 -18.23
C PHE A 22 10.75 21.00 -19.62
N ALA A 23 10.79 19.97 -20.46
CA ALA A 23 11.29 20.10 -21.82
C ALA A 23 10.42 21.07 -22.65
N VAL A 24 9.09 21.02 -22.50
CA VAL A 24 8.17 21.96 -23.17
C VAL A 24 8.41 23.39 -22.67
N GLU A 25 8.56 23.60 -21.37
CA GLU A 25 8.88 24.91 -20.78
C GLU A 25 10.21 25.47 -21.32
N ARG A 26 11.24 24.62 -21.41
CA ARG A 26 12.55 25.00 -21.96
C ARG A 26 12.46 25.38 -23.44
N ILE A 27 11.77 24.58 -24.25
CA ILE A 27 11.56 24.86 -25.67
C ILE A 27 10.77 26.17 -25.85
N ALA A 28 9.72 26.39 -25.05
CA ALA A 28 8.90 27.60 -25.11
C ALA A 28 9.67 28.86 -24.72
N SER A 29 10.62 28.76 -23.78
CA SER A 29 11.48 29.88 -23.37
C SER A 29 12.63 30.16 -24.34
N GLU A 30 13.21 29.13 -24.96
CA GLU A 30 14.32 29.26 -25.92
C GLU A 30 13.86 29.68 -27.34
N ASN A 31 12.65 29.31 -27.76
CA ASN A 31 12.13 29.55 -29.12
C ASN A 31 11.14 30.73 -29.18
N SER A 32 11.44 31.81 -28.47
CA SER A 32 10.55 32.97 -28.36
C SER A 32 10.22 33.67 -29.68
N ASP A 33 10.95 33.40 -30.77
CA ASP A 33 10.78 34.11 -32.05
C ASP A 33 10.31 33.21 -33.20
N LEU A 34 10.14 31.91 -32.96
CA LEU A 34 9.69 30.98 -33.99
C LEU A 34 8.15 30.90 -34.00
N PRO A 35 7.51 31.03 -35.18
CA PRO A 35 6.09 30.76 -35.34
C PRO A 35 5.89 29.25 -35.34
N ILE A 36 6.11 28.61 -34.18
CA ILE A 36 5.71 27.22 -33.98
C ILE A 36 4.19 27.24 -33.94
N SER A 37 3.58 26.84 -35.05
CA SER A 37 2.16 26.56 -35.12
C SER A 37 1.88 25.33 -34.23
N TRP A 38 1.64 25.56 -32.94
CA TRP A 38 1.07 24.57 -32.00
C TRP A 38 -0.41 24.32 -32.33
N ALA A 39 -0.74 24.15 -33.61
CA ALA A 39 -2.09 24.00 -34.14
C ALA A 39 -2.74 22.77 -33.51
N GLY A 40 -3.48 23.01 -32.43
CA GLY A 40 -4.27 22.01 -31.74
C GLY A 40 -4.34 22.21 -30.23
N MET A 41 -3.29 22.74 -29.58
CA MET A 41 -3.19 22.71 -28.11
C MET A 41 -3.21 24.09 -27.44
N LEU A 42 -2.84 25.16 -28.13
CA LEU A 42 -2.71 26.51 -27.56
C LEU A 42 -3.19 27.55 -28.58
N SER A 43 -4.50 27.83 -28.58
CA SER A 43 -5.04 29.10 -29.12
C SER A 43 -4.85 30.26 -28.12
N THR A 44 -3.94 30.10 -27.18
CA THR A 44 -3.75 30.94 -25.99
C THR A 44 -2.53 31.83 -26.20
N GLU A 45 -2.59 33.09 -25.79
CA GLU A 45 -1.50 34.05 -25.96
C GLU A 45 -0.25 33.56 -25.19
N ARG A 46 0.95 34.03 -25.56
CA ARG A 46 2.23 33.58 -24.94
C ARG A 46 2.23 33.68 -23.40
N LYS A 47 1.59 34.71 -22.85
CA LYS A 47 1.43 34.91 -21.40
C LYS A 47 0.59 33.80 -20.75
N ASP A 48 -0.32 33.21 -21.51
CA ASP A 48 -1.19 32.12 -21.08
C ASP A 48 -0.49 30.76 -21.13
N MET A 49 0.53 30.60 -21.99
CA MET A 49 1.30 29.35 -22.09
C MET A 49 2.14 29.09 -20.82
N GLY A 50 2.84 30.10 -20.29
CA GLY A 50 3.59 29.97 -19.04
C GLY A 50 2.68 29.63 -17.86
N ALA A 51 1.53 30.31 -17.76
CA ALA A 51 0.52 30.02 -16.75
C ALA A 51 -0.06 28.60 -16.91
N ALA A 52 -0.29 28.15 -18.15
CA ALA A 52 -0.76 26.81 -18.45
C ALA A 52 0.26 25.73 -18.05
N LEU A 53 1.56 25.94 -18.28
CA LEU A 53 2.62 25.01 -17.89
C LEU A 53 2.79 24.91 -16.37
N VAL A 54 2.72 26.05 -15.66
CA VAL A 54 2.70 26.06 -14.20
C VAL A 54 1.49 25.30 -13.66
N SER A 55 0.32 25.54 -14.24
CA SER A 55 -0.92 24.83 -13.88
C SER A 55 -0.82 23.32 -14.16
N ALA A 56 -0.30 22.92 -15.32
CA ALA A 56 -0.11 21.54 -15.71
C ALA A 56 0.87 20.82 -14.78
N THR A 57 1.98 21.45 -14.43
CA THR A 57 2.97 20.92 -13.48
C THR A 57 2.35 20.70 -12.11
N ARG A 58 1.61 21.68 -11.60
CA ARG A 58 0.89 21.54 -10.32
C ARG A 58 -0.15 20.41 -10.36
N GLN A 59 -0.88 20.28 -11.46
CA GLN A 59 -1.84 19.18 -11.63
C GLN A 59 -1.14 17.82 -11.69
N ALA A 60 0.00 17.72 -12.37
CA ALA A 60 0.80 16.50 -12.42
C ALA A 60 1.31 16.11 -11.03
N ASP A 61 1.76 17.08 -10.22
CA ASP A 61 2.17 16.83 -8.83
C ASP A 61 1.01 16.32 -7.98
N ASP A 62 -0.15 16.99 -8.02
CA ASP A 62 -1.34 16.60 -7.26
C ASP A 62 -1.83 15.19 -7.65
N LEU A 63 -1.88 14.89 -8.96
CA LEU A 63 -2.28 13.59 -9.47
C LEU A 63 -1.28 12.49 -9.09
N ALA A 64 0.01 12.80 -9.05
CA ALA A 64 1.03 11.85 -8.62
C ALA A 64 0.84 11.49 -7.14
N VAL A 65 0.60 12.47 -6.26
CA VAL A 65 0.31 12.18 -4.85
C VAL A 65 -0.95 11.32 -4.71
N PHE A 66 -2.01 11.65 -5.45
CA PHE A 66 -3.26 10.90 -5.45
C PHE A 66 -3.02 9.44 -5.86
N ALA A 67 -2.33 9.22 -6.98
CA ALA A 67 -2.08 7.89 -7.53
C ALA A 67 -1.17 7.06 -6.61
N LEU A 68 -0.09 7.66 -6.08
CA LEU A 68 0.83 7.00 -5.14
C LEU A 68 0.08 6.50 -3.91
N LEU A 69 -0.77 7.34 -3.31
CA LEU A 69 -1.54 6.94 -2.14
C LEU A 69 -2.58 5.86 -2.48
N ALA A 70 -3.30 5.98 -3.60
CA ALA A 70 -4.27 4.96 -4.00
C ALA A 70 -3.62 3.59 -4.22
N THR A 71 -2.44 3.56 -4.85
CA THR A 71 -1.66 2.33 -5.02
C THR A 71 -1.18 1.76 -3.68
N PHE A 72 -0.72 2.62 -2.76
CA PHE A 72 -0.34 2.21 -1.41
C PHE A 72 -1.52 1.66 -0.61
N GLU A 73 -2.68 2.32 -0.65
CA GLU A 73 -3.91 1.86 0.01
C GLU A 73 -4.29 0.44 -0.44
N ARG A 74 -4.28 0.21 -1.76
CA ARG A 74 -4.56 -1.12 -2.32
C ARG A 74 -3.54 -2.15 -1.84
N TYR A 75 -2.26 -1.81 -1.85
CA TYR A 75 -1.19 -2.68 -1.34
C TYR A 75 -1.43 -3.07 0.14
N VAL A 76 -1.75 -2.11 1.02
CA VAL A 76 -1.99 -2.38 2.45
C VAL A 76 -3.19 -3.31 2.64
N ILE A 77 -4.29 -3.05 1.93
CA ILE A 77 -5.51 -3.88 1.97
C ILE A 77 -5.18 -5.32 1.55
N GLU A 78 -4.42 -5.50 0.47
CA GLU A 78 -4.02 -6.82 0.00
C GLU A 78 -3.17 -7.57 1.04
N ARG A 79 -2.26 -6.87 1.73
CA ARG A 79 -1.46 -7.46 2.81
C ARG A 79 -2.31 -7.93 3.98
N LEU A 80 -3.31 -7.15 4.38
CA LEU A 80 -4.28 -7.57 5.39
C LEU A 80 -5.10 -8.78 4.93
N GLN A 81 -5.59 -8.76 3.69
CA GLN A 81 -6.34 -9.89 3.11
C GLN A 81 -5.48 -11.17 3.02
N MET A 82 -4.16 -11.06 2.83
CA MET A 82 -3.24 -12.19 2.88
C MET A 82 -2.99 -12.68 4.30
N ALA A 83 -2.96 -11.79 5.31
CA ALA A 83 -2.82 -12.17 6.72
C ALA A 83 -4.02 -12.99 7.25
N ASN A 84 -5.12 -13.03 6.50
CA ASN A 84 -6.34 -13.75 6.81
C ASN A 84 -6.16 -15.25 7.10
N GLU A 85 -5.17 -15.92 6.49
CA GLU A 85 -4.92 -17.34 6.73
C GLU A 85 -4.60 -17.63 8.20
N ARG A 86 -3.86 -16.72 8.86
CA ARG A 86 -3.57 -16.83 10.30
C ARG A 86 -4.83 -16.68 11.15
N LEU A 87 -5.69 -15.74 10.78
CA LEU A 87 -7.00 -15.55 11.45
C LEU A 87 -7.86 -16.81 11.30
N ALA A 88 -7.86 -17.44 10.12
CA ALA A 88 -8.61 -18.67 9.88
C ALA A 88 -8.12 -19.84 10.75
N SER A 89 -6.81 -19.89 11.03
CA SER A 89 -6.19 -20.87 11.94
C SER A 89 -6.33 -20.53 13.43
N GLY A 90 -6.99 -19.43 13.78
CA GLY A 90 -7.14 -18.95 15.14
C GLY A 90 -8.03 -19.83 16.05
N HIS A 91 -8.04 -19.50 17.34
CA HIS A 91 -8.87 -20.14 18.36
C HIS A 91 -9.94 -19.15 18.87
N PRO A 92 -11.19 -19.58 19.14
CA PRO A 92 -11.77 -20.92 18.93
C PRO A 92 -12.00 -21.27 17.46
N SER A 93 -11.69 -22.52 17.09
CA SER A 93 -11.82 -23.02 15.72
C SER A 93 -13.28 -23.06 15.21
N GLY A 94 -14.25 -23.07 16.13
CA GLY A 94 -15.68 -23.12 15.80
C GLY A 94 -16.17 -21.90 15.00
N TYR A 95 -15.52 -20.74 15.15
CA TYR A 95 -15.88 -19.54 14.39
C TYR A 95 -14.69 -18.78 13.77
N SER A 96 -13.43 -19.16 14.04
CA SER A 96 -12.24 -18.49 13.50
C SER A 96 -12.26 -18.37 11.97
N ARG A 97 -12.62 -19.45 11.26
CA ARG A 97 -12.73 -19.43 9.79
C ARG A 97 -13.81 -18.47 9.28
N LYS A 98 -14.97 -18.44 9.93
CA LYS A 98 -16.05 -17.51 9.55
C LYS A 98 -15.66 -16.06 9.83
N LEU A 99 -14.95 -15.82 10.92
CA LEU A 99 -14.41 -14.49 11.26
C LEU A 99 -13.37 -14.04 10.23
N ALA A 100 -12.48 -14.94 9.82
CA ALA A 100 -11.48 -14.70 8.78
C ALA A 100 -12.14 -14.36 7.43
N GLU A 101 -13.10 -15.17 6.97
CA GLU A 101 -13.88 -14.88 5.77
C GLU A 101 -14.57 -13.51 5.84
N LYS A 102 -15.17 -13.19 6.98
CA LYS A 102 -15.80 -11.88 7.20
C LYS A 102 -14.78 -10.74 7.16
N PHE A 103 -13.64 -10.90 7.83
CA PHE A 103 -12.57 -9.90 7.82
C PHE A 103 -12.08 -9.63 6.39
N LYS A 104 -11.78 -10.69 5.62
CA LYS A 104 -11.32 -10.56 4.23
C LYS A 104 -12.31 -9.81 3.33
N ALA A 105 -13.61 -10.03 3.53
CA ALA A 105 -14.66 -9.38 2.76
C ALA A 105 -14.94 -7.93 3.19
N GLU A 106 -14.73 -7.60 4.46
CA GLU A 106 -15.10 -6.29 5.02
C GLU A 106 -13.95 -5.28 5.04
N VAL A 107 -12.70 -5.73 5.09
CA VAL A 107 -11.54 -4.85 5.27
C VAL A 107 -11.41 -3.78 4.17
N GLU A 108 -11.93 -4.05 2.97
CA GLU A 108 -11.93 -3.06 1.87
C GLU A 108 -12.85 -1.85 2.14
N TYR A 109 -13.85 -2.01 3.01
CA TYR A 109 -14.81 -0.96 3.35
C TYR A 109 -14.40 -0.16 4.60
N TRP A 110 -13.33 -0.57 5.27
CA TRP A 110 -12.86 0.12 6.47
C TRP A 110 -12.26 1.47 6.11
N ARG A 111 -12.32 2.42 7.03
CA ARG A 111 -11.64 3.70 6.79
C ARG A 111 -10.14 3.45 6.80
N PHE A 112 -9.44 4.03 5.83
CA PHE A 112 -8.00 3.79 5.74
C PHE A 112 -7.24 4.25 7.00
N ASP A 113 -7.73 5.26 7.71
CA ASP A 113 -7.13 5.69 8.99
C ASP A 113 -7.23 4.62 10.09
N GLU A 114 -8.31 3.83 10.08
CA GLU A 114 -8.53 2.71 11.01
C GLU A 114 -7.64 1.52 10.63
N ILE A 115 -7.48 1.26 9.33
CA ILE A 115 -6.54 0.27 8.79
C ILE A 115 -5.11 0.60 9.24
N LEU A 116 -4.66 1.85 9.10
CA LEU A 116 -3.33 2.28 9.51
C LEU A 116 -3.11 2.15 11.03
N ASP A 117 -4.17 2.29 11.83
CA ASP A 117 -4.07 2.15 13.28
C ASP A 117 -3.78 0.70 13.73
N LEU A 118 -4.11 -0.30 12.91
CA LEU A 118 -3.77 -1.70 13.17
C LEU A 118 -2.26 -1.94 13.22
N PHE A 119 -1.48 -1.18 12.45
CA PHE A 119 -0.04 -1.36 12.30
C PHE A 119 0.79 -0.55 13.32
N LYS A 120 0.16 0.31 14.14
CA LYS A 120 0.86 1.10 15.16
C LYS A 120 1.74 0.31 16.14
N PRO A 121 1.40 -0.93 16.53
CA PRO A 121 2.27 -1.72 17.41
C PRO A 121 3.61 -2.12 16.75
N GLU A 122 3.65 -2.18 15.41
CA GLU A 122 4.78 -2.71 14.65
C GLU A 122 5.51 -1.64 13.82
N LEU A 123 4.84 -0.53 13.51
CA LEU A 123 5.38 0.59 12.73
C LEU A 123 5.72 1.79 13.60
N ASP A 124 6.68 2.58 13.11
CA ASP A 124 6.97 3.90 13.67
C ASP A 124 5.71 4.80 13.64
N VAL A 125 5.29 5.28 14.80
CA VAL A 125 4.10 6.13 14.98
C VAL A 125 4.22 7.43 14.16
N ASP A 126 5.43 7.97 13.99
CA ASP A 126 5.67 9.16 13.18
C ASP A 126 5.51 8.86 11.68
N LEU A 127 5.85 7.64 11.23
CA LEU A 127 5.56 7.22 9.86
C LEU A 127 4.05 7.10 9.63
N VAL A 128 3.32 6.46 10.54
CA VAL A 128 1.85 6.37 10.46
C VAL A 128 1.23 7.77 10.43
N GLY A 129 1.71 8.69 11.27
CA GLY A 129 1.27 10.09 11.28
C GLY A 129 1.50 10.80 9.94
N ARG A 130 2.66 10.60 9.31
CA ARG A 130 2.97 11.14 7.98
C ARG A 130 2.06 10.58 6.89
N VAL A 131 1.78 9.28 6.89
CA VAL A 131 0.82 8.69 5.93
C VAL A 131 -0.57 9.31 6.08
N LYS A 132 -1.05 9.50 7.31
CA LYS A 132 -2.34 10.18 7.57
C LYS A 132 -2.34 11.64 7.10
N GLN A 133 -1.21 12.33 7.17
CA GLN A 133 -1.07 13.68 6.61
C GLN A 133 -1.16 13.67 5.08
N ILE A 134 -0.48 12.73 4.42
CA ILE A 134 -0.55 12.54 2.96
C ILE A 134 -1.99 12.24 2.53
N LYS A 135 -2.69 11.37 3.25
CA LYS A 135 -4.12 11.08 3.03
C LYS A 135 -4.99 12.34 3.11
N ARG A 136 -4.82 13.16 4.14
CA ARG A 136 -5.54 14.43 4.26
C ARG A 136 -5.28 15.36 3.07
N TYR A 137 -4.04 15.40 2.56
CA TYR A 137 -3.71 16.15 1.35
C TYR A 137 -4.40 15.57 0.11
N ARG A 138 -4.40 14.25 -0.08
CA ARG A 138 -5.16 13.58 -1.16
C ARG A 138 -6.65 13.87 -1.08
N ASP A 139 -7.25 13.79 0.10
CA ASP A 139 -8.68 14.06 0.29
C ASP A 139 -9.00 15.52 -0.06
N TRP A 140 -8.10 16.46 0.28
CA TRP A 140 -8.23 17.84 -0.14
C TRP A 140 -8.07 18.02 -1.67
N ILE A 141 -7.14 17.33 -2.33
CA ILE A 141 -7.02 17.32 -3.80
C ILE A 141 -8.32 16.81 -4.45
N ALA A 142 -8.93 15.76 -3.89
CA ALA A 142 -10.16 15.18 -4.43
C ALA A 142 -11.36 16.13 -4.32
N HIS A 143 -11.41 16.92 -3.24
CA HIS A 143 -12.57 17.73 -2.90
C HIS A 143 -12.38 19.24 -3.09
N ARG A 144 -11.20 19.68 -3.56
CA ARG A 144 -10.70 21.07 -3.69
C ARG A 144 -11.68 22.12 -3.19
N ASN A 145 -11.81 22.22 -1.86
CA ASN A 145 -12.69 23.20 -1.25
C ASN A 145 -11.89 24.48 -1.02
N SER A 146 -12.16 25.49 -1.84
CA SER A 146 -11.52 26.82 -1.77
C SER A 146 -11.74 27.54 -0.45
N ASN A 147 -12.74 27.15 0.34
CA ASN A 147 -13.06 27.75 1.63
C ASN A 147 -12.32 27.10 2.81
N LYS A 148 -11.52 26.04 2.57
CA LYS A 148 -10.74 25.37 3.61
C LYS A 148 -9.25 25.58 3.36
N THR A 149 -8.50 25.84 4.43
CA THR A 149 -7.04 25.91 4.37
C THR A 149 -6.49 24.59 3.83
N PRO A 150 -5.67 24.61 2.78
CA PRO A 150 -5.04 23.41 2.28
C PRO A 150 -4.17 22.81 3.39
N PRO A 151 -4.25 21.49 3.63
CA PRO A 151 -3.26 20.82 4.47
C PRO A 151 -1.87 20.97 3.82
N SER A 152 -0.81 20.79 4.62
CA SER A 152 0.56 20.95 4.13
C SER A 152 0.78 20.11 2.87
N GLN A 153 1.16 20.79 1.78
CA GLN A 153 1.42 20.16 0.50
C GLN A 153 2.55 19.13 0.65
N ALA A 154 2.34 17.95 0.10
CA ALA A 154 3.33 16.89 0.08
C ALA A 154 3.91 16.78 -1.34
N ALA A 155 5.23 16.97 -1.49
CA ALA A 155 5.89 16.79 -2.78
C ALA A 155 5.84 15.30 -3.19
N PRO A 156 5.59 14.96 -4.47
CA PRO A 156 5.47 13.56 -4.90
C PRO A 156 6.68 12.69 -4.54
N GLY A 157 7.90 13.24 -4.57
CA GLY A 157 9.10 12.52 -4.13
C GLY A 157 9.07 12.15 -2.65
N ALA A 158 8.74 13.10 -1.78
CA ALA A 158 8.60 12.85 -0.34
C ALA A 158 7.45 11.87 -0.02
N VAL A 159 6.35 11.94 -0.77
CA VAL A 159 5.24 10.97 -0.68
C VAL A 159 5.73 9.57 -1.04
N PHE A 160 6.40 9.43 -2.19
CA PHE A 160 6.95 8.16 -2.63
C PHE A 160 7.88 7.58 -1.57
N GLU A 161 8.81 8.36 -1.03
CA GLU A 161 9.74 7.91 0.01
C GLU A 161 9.03 7.41 1.27
N VAL A 162 8.10 8.18 1.83
CA VAL A 162 7.37 7.82 3.05
C VAL A 162 6.56 6.54 2.83
N LEU A 163 5.76 6.48 1.77
CA LEU A 163 4.90 5.32 1.51
C LEU A 163 5.73 4.07 1.21
N SER A 164 6.85 4.21 0.49
CA SER A 164 7.78 3.12 0.22
C SER A 164 8.40 2.57 1.50
N LYS A 165 8.81 3.45 2.41
CA LYS A 165 9.37 3.04 3.70
C LYS A 165 8.35 2.25 4.50
N VAL A 166 7.10 2.72 4.57
CA VAL A 166 6.03 2.00 5.27
C VAL A 166 5.73 0.65 4.61
N ALA A 167 5.70 0.58 3.27
CA ALA A 167 5.51 -0.68 2.57
C ALA A 167 6.62 -1.70 2.91
N ILE A 168 7.87 -1.26 2.98
CA ILE A 168 9.00 -2.12 3.38
C ILE A 168 8.84 -2.61 4.82
N GLU A 169 8.45 -1.75 5.76
CA GLU A 169 8.25 -2.15 7.16
C GLU A 169 7.07 -3.12 7.32
N ILE A 170 5.98 -2.93 6.56
CA ILE A 170 4.87 -3.89 6.48
C ILE A 170 5.38 -5.23 5.92
N ASP A 171 6.11 -5.23 4.80
CA ASP A 171 6.64 -6.48 4.24
C ASP A 171 7.59 -7.21 5.20
N GLN A 172 8.42 -6.50 5.97
CA GLN A 172 9.31 -7.11 6.96
C GLN A 172 8.55 -7.72 8.15
N THR A 173 7.49 -7.06 8.61
CA THR A 173 6.65 -7.53 9.71
C THR A 173 5.78 -8.72 9.29
N HIS A 174 5.31 -8.69 8.05
CA HIS A 174 4.46 -9.73 7.48
C HIS A 174 5.23 -10.79 6.68
N ALA A 175 6.56 -10.66 6.56
CA ALA A 175 7.43 -11.69 6.01
C ALA A 175 7.26 -12.95 6.86
N PHE A 176 6.78 -14.01 6.23
CA PHE A 176 6.74 -15.31 6.85
C PHE A 176 8.17 -15.71 7.25
N PRO A 177 8.45 -16.09 8.50
CA PRO A 177 9.54 -17.03 8.71
C PRO A 177 9.15 -18.28 7.93
N SER A 178 9.66 -18.39 6.70
CA SER A 178 9.60 -19.61 5.92
C SER A 178 10.26 -20.66 6.81
N THR A 179 9.47 -21.62 7.29
CA THR A 179 9.89 -22.86 7.94
C THR A 179 11.41 -23.06 7.95
N VAL A 180 12.09 -22.52 8.97
CA VAL A 180 13.48 -22.89 9.24
C VAL A 180 13.43 -24.23 9.94
N HIS A 181 13.72 -25.28 9.17
CA HIS A 181 14.10 -26.63 9.56
C HIS A 181 13.43 -27.21 10.83
N ARG A 182 12.36 -27.98 10.61
CA ARG A 182 12.02 -29.11 11.49
C ARG A 182 12.31 -30.43 10.80
N ASP A 183 13.49 -30.53 10.19
CA ASP A 183 14.13 -31.80 9.89
C ASP A 183 15.21 -32.04 10.94
N ALA A 184 14.77 -32.50 12.11
CA ALA A 184 15.66 -33.13 13.08
C ALA A 184 14.95 -34.37 13.63
N ALA A 185 15.35 -35.50 13.05
CA ALA A 185 15.28 -36.86 13.59
C ALA A 185 13.88 -37.49 13.76
N THR A 186 13.41 -38.04 12.64
CA THR A 186 12.78 -39.36 12.61
C THR A 186 13.72 -40.40 13.23
N ASN A 187 13.62 -40.68 14.53
CA ASN A 187 13.91 -42.01 15.10
C ASN A 187 13.53 -42.10 16.59
N GLN A 188 12.27 -42.44 16.90
CA GLN A 188 12.05 -43.36 18.01
C GLN A 188 10.75 -44.15 17.84
N ARG A 189 10.99 -45.44 17.58
CA ARG A 189 10.04 -46.56 17.48
C ARG A 189 8.83 -46.44 18.40
N SER A 190 7.67 -46.68 17.78
CA SER A 190 6.44 -47.14 18.41
C SER A 190 6.70 -48.13 19.55
N ARG A 191 6.20 -47.78 20.74
CA ARG A 191 5.65 -48.75 21.68
C ARG A 191 4.20 -48.35 21.92
N ILE A 192 3.32 -48.90 21.10
CA ILE A 192 1.89 -48.96 21.38
C ILE A 192 1.74 -50.02 22.47
N ASN A 193 1.53 -49.61 23.72
CA ASN A 193 0.98 -50.51 24.73
C ASN A 193 -0.54 -50.51 24.56
N VAL A 194 -1.03 -51.44 23.74
CA VAL A 194 -2.44 -51.84 23.73
C VAL A 194 -2.67 -52.66 25.00
N CYS A 195 -3.28 -52.06 26.02
CA CYS A 195 -3.90 -52.84 27.08
C CYS A 195 -5.16 -53.49 26.50
N ARG A 196 -5.08 -54.79 26.20
CA ARG A 196 -6.24 -55.67 26.09
C ARG A 196 -6.12 -56.74 27.17
N ASP A 197 -7.14 -56.78 28.03
CA ASP A 197 -7.37 -57.86 28.98
C ASP A 197 -7.41 -59.23 28.30
N PRO A 198 -7.08 -60.28 29.06
CA PRO A 198 -8.14 -61.25 29.31
C PRO A 198 -8.17 -61.76 30.76
N SER A 199 -9.38 -61.77 31.35
CA SER A 199 -9.73 -62.65 32.46
C SER A 199 -9.51 -64.12 32.09
N PRO A 200 -9.13 -64.94 33.08
CA PRO A 200 -9.81 -66.22 33.23
C PRO A 200 -10.23 -66.51 34.67
N VAL A 201 -11.52 -66.81 34.80
CA VAL A 201 -12.11 -67.93 35.55
C VAL A 201 -11.23 -68.57 36.64
N HIS A 202 -11.68 -68.46 37.90
CA HIS A 202 -11.60 -69.57 38.85
C HIS A 202 -12.98 -69.87 39.46
N LEU A 203 -13.35 -71.14 39.38
CA LEU A 203 -14.51 -71.78 39.97
C LEU A 203 -14.34 -72.01 41.48
N GLN A 204 -15.44 -71.77 42.20
CA GLN A 204 -16.04 -72.53 43.32
C GLN A 204 -15.18 -72.97 44.54
N ALA A 205 -15.65 -72.57 45.72
CA ALA A 205 -16.38 -73.45 46.66
C ALA A 205 -17.31 -72.60 47.54
#